data_AF-A0A932E4Q7-F1
#
_entry.id   AF-A0A932E4Q7-F1
#
_cell.length_a   1.000
_cell.length_b   1.000
_cell.length_c   1.000
_cell.angle_alpha   90.00
_cell.angle_beta   90.00
_cell.angle_gamma   90.00
#
_symmetry.space_group_name_H-M   'P 1'
#
loop_
_entity.id
_entity.type
_entity.pdbx_description
1 polymer ?
#
loop_
_entity_poly.entity_id
_entity_poly.type
_entity_poly.pdbx_seq_one_letter_code
_entity_poly.pdbx_strand_id
1 'polypeptide(L)'
;HAFAGYARWQINDRWDVLAGNEGLKAYAHERKFFTRLSRAKLPAPLAASVAFRCYLAERDVFVRRAARDVFRLRRIITNGRANRPGEPRLGGDASPYLKQMQATAADFALALKAGRKAAQAMWRRSRDPQARGPNETVLDRDERRLADWRAWLRRAVRRPELAWQATPVCGAWQLQFMVHNFAPAVQKVVVEQQNGEGVWRELAARFTIEFRAHTARPHSKLRREFTVPVDSPDARLRIAVRGVGQVAISHAALTNGVETKRAETYPHNKTLGRRAPSRGFPSPDWAENTGTMPLRFD
;
A
#
# COMPACT_ATOMS: atom_id res chain seq x y z
N HIS A 1 19.34 14.74 -6.31
CA HIS A 1 18.10 13.92 -6.38
C HIS A 1 17.53 13.75 -4.97
N ALA A 2 16.23 13.98 -4.76
CA ALA A 2 15.60 13.74 -3.46
C ALA A 2 15.52 12.22 -3.20
N PHE A 3 16.07 11.76 -2.07
CA PHE A 3 15.93 10.38 -1.63
C PHE A 3 14.52 10.15 -1.09
N ALA A 4 13.60 9.70 -1.95
CA ALA A 4 12.23 9.38 -1.59
C ALA A 4 12.00 7.85 -1.64
N GLY A 5 12.47 7.11 -0.63
CA GLY A 5 12.42 5.63 -0.60
C GLY A 5 11.32 5.02 0.29
N TYR A 6 10.84 5.75 1.30
CA TYR A 6 10.04 5.17 2.38
C TYR A 6 8.62 4.75 1.97
N ALA A 7 8.01 5.41 0.98
CA ALA A 7 6.65 5.09 0.56
C ALA A 7 6.53 3.69 -0.06
N ARG A 8 7.56 3.25 -0.78
CA ARG A 8 7.57 1.94 -1.42
C ARG A 8 8.02 0.83 -0.47
N TRP A 9 8.67 1.17 0.65
CA TRP A 9 9.13 0.20 1.63
C TRP A 9 7.98 -0.47 2.40
N GLN A 10 6.87 0.23 2.62
CA GLN A 10 5.74 -0.27 3.43
C GLN A 10 5.19 -1.62 2.95
N ILE A 11 5.27 -1.91 1.65
CA ILE A 11 4.84 -3.19 1.08
C ILE A 11 5.58 -4.41 1.67
N ASN A 12 6.80 -4.22 2.18
CA ASN A 12 7.57 -5.29 2.80
C ASN A 12 6.94 -5.74 4.13
N ASP A 13 6.23 -4.85 4.79
CA ASP A 13 5.62 -5.06 6.11
C ASP A 13 4.11 -5.29 6.00
N ARG A 14 3.43 -4.65 5.05
CA ARG A 14 1.98 -4.67 4.89
C ARG A 14 1.56 -4.56 3.43
N TRP A 15 0.72 -5.48 2.95
CA TRP A 15 0.15 -5.41 1.59
C TRP A 15 -1.15 -4.59 1.54
N ASP A 16 -1.91 -4.60 2.63
CA ASP A 16 -3.20 -3.89 2.81
C ASP A 16 -3.11 -2.36 2.79
N VAL A 17 -1.91 -1.78 2.87
CA VAL A 17 -1.66 -0.33 2.76
C VAL A 17 -1.46 0.16 1.32
N LEU A 18 -1.70 -0.69 0.32
CA LEU A 18 -1.61 -0.36 -1.10
C LEU A 18 -2.94 -0.45 -1.86
N ALA A 19 -4.06 -0.54 -1.16
CA ALA A 19 -5.41 -0.58 -1.73
C ALA A 19 -5.89 0.83 -2.13
N GLY A 20 -5.19 1.46 -3.07
CA GLY A 20 -5.40 2.86 -3.46
C GLY A 20 -5.83 3.09 -4.91
N ASN A 21 -5.97 4.35 -5.27
CA ASN A 21 -6.35 4.83 -6.60
C ASN A 21 -5.15 5.04 -7.52
N GLU A 22 -3.92 5.06 -7.00
CA GLU A 22 -2.72 5.22 -7.82
C GLU A 22 -2.66 4.17 -8.95
N GLY A 23 -2.55 4.66 -10.18
CA GLY A 23 -2.60 3.84 -11.39
C GLY A 23 -1.51 2.75 -11.45
N LEU A 24 -1.88 1.58 -11.99
CA LEU A 24 -0.92 0.47 -12.19
C LEU A 24 0.12 0.73 -13.30
N LYS A 25 -0.06 1.76 -14.13
CA LYS A 25 0.74 1.98 -15.35
C LYS A 25 2.24 2.09 -15.05
N ALA A 26 2.63 2.88 -14.04
CA ALA A 26 4.03 3.05 -13.68
C ALA A 26 4.66 1.72 -13.21
N TYR A 27 3.96 0.98 -12.36
CA TYR A 27 4.39 -0.32 -11.85
C TYR A 27 4.47 -1.38 -12.95
N ALA A 28 3.50 -1.40 -13.87
CA ALA A 28 3.51 -2.29 -15.01
C ALA A 28 4.67 -1.97 -15.98
N HIS A 29 5.04 -0.70 -16.14
CA HIS A 29 6.16 -0.28 -16.97
C HIS A 29 7.49 -0.73 -16.35
N GLU A 30 7.66 -0.55 -15.03
CA GLU A 30 8.84 -1.05 -14.32
C GLU A 30 8.95 -2.57 -14.37
N ARG A 31 7.84 -3.28 -14.19
CA ARG A 31 7.77 -4.73 -14.37
C ARG A 31 8.24 -5.13 -15.76
N LYS A 32 7.66 -4.54 -16.82
CA LYS A 32 8.06 -4.82 -18.22
C LYS A 32 9.54 -4.54 -18.46
N PHE A 33 10.07 -3.45 -17.89
CA PHE A 33 11.48 -3.11 -17.98
C PHE A 33 12.36 -4.21 -17.38
N PHE A 34 12.12 -4.63 -16.13
CA PHE A 34 12.93 -5.64 -15.47
C PHE A 34 12.72 -7.05 -16.04
N THR A 35 11.52 -7.39 -16.53
CA THR A 35 11.28 -8.64 -17.26
C THR A 35 12.09 -8.70 -18.56
N ARG A 36 12.21 -7.58 -19.29
CA ARG A 36 13.05 -7.51 -20.48
C ARG A 36 14.53 -7.59 -20.11
N LEU A 37 14.94 -6.86 -19.07
CA LEU A 37 16.33 -6.81 -18.63
C LEU A 37 16.80 -8.17 -18.08
N SER A 38 15.94 -8.93 -17.41
CA SER A 38 16.28 -10.26 -16.87
C SER A 38 16.53 -11.32 -17.94
N ARG A 39 16.12 -11.06 -19.18
CA ARG A 39 16.38 -11.92 -20.35
C ARG A 39 17.67 -11.57 -21.09
N ALA A 40 18.29 -10.43 -20.76
CA ALA A 40 19.56 -10.03 -21.36
C ALA A 40 20.71 -10.89 -20.83
N LYS A 41 21.77 -11.05 -21.64
CA LYS A 41 23.02 -11.66 -21.19
C LYS A 41 23.74 -10.68 -20.25
N LEU A 42 23.62 -10.92 -18.94
CA LEU A 42 24.20 -10.08 -17.89
C LEU A 42 25.28 -10.87 -17.13
N PRO A 43 26.32 -10.21 -16.61
CA PRO A 43 27.23 -10.81 -15.64
C PRO A 43 26.44 -11.38 -14.45
N ALA A 44 26.87 -12.54 -13.94
CA ALA A 44 26.11 -13.28 -12.92
C ALA A 44 25.69 -12.46 -11.67
N PRO A 45 26.54 -11.57 -11.09
CA PRO A 45 26.09 -10.71 -9.98
C PRO A 45 24.94 -9.76 -10.36
N LEU A 46 25.03 -9.18 -11.55
CA LEU A 46 24.02 -8.27 -12.07
C LEU A 46 22.74 -9.02 -12.44
N ALA A 47 22.85 -10.22 -13.02
CA ALA A 47 21.72 -11.08 -13.33
C ALA A 47 20.89 -11.41 -12.07
N ALA A 48 21.55 -11.79 -10.97
CA ALA A 48 20.86 -12.07 -9.70
C ALA A 48 20.13 -10.83 -9.13
N SER A 49 20.80 -9.67 -9.15
CA SER A 49 20.20 -8.41 -8.73
C SER A 49 18.99 -8.02 -9.60
N VAL A 50 19.10 -8.15 -10.92
CA VAL A 50 18.03 -7.87 -11.87
C VAL A 50 16.86 -8.84 -11.70
N ALA A 51 17.12 -10.14 -11.48
CA ALA A 51 16.08 -11.12 -11.21
C ALA A 51 15.30 -10.80 -9.92
N PHE A 52 16.00 -10.37 -8.85
CA PHE A 52 15.34 -9.94 -7.63
C PHE A 52 14.53 -8.64 -7.84
N ARG A 53 15.05 -7.67 -8.60
CA ARG A 53 14.30 -6.46 -9.00
C ARG A 53 13.06 -6.78 -9.82
N CYS A 54 13.14 -7.80 -10.70
CA CYS A 54 11.99 -8.29 -11.46
C CYS A 54 10.91 -8.82 -10.51
N TYR A 55 11.29 -9.63 -9.51
CA TYR A 55 10.35 -10.09 -8.47
C TYR A 55 9.69 -8.94 -7.72
N LEU A 56 10.47 -7.94 -7.27
CA LEU A 56 9.91 -6.78 -6.55
C LEU A 56 8.91 -6.00 -7.41
N ALA A 57 9.18 -5.84 -8.71
CA ALA A 57 8.26 -5.18 -9.65
C ALA A 57 6.99 -6.02 -9.91
N GLU A 58 7.12 -7.35 -10.03
CA GLU A 58 5.96 -8.26 -10.09
C GLU A 58 5.10 -8.14 -8.84
N ARG A 59 5.72 -8.12 -7.65
CA ARG A 59 5.02 -7.97 -6.36
C ARG A 59 4.22 -6.68 -6.30
N ASP A 60 4.81 -5.54 -6.67
CA ASP A 60 4.09 -4.26 -6.67
C ASP A 60 2.84 -4.30 -7.56
N VAL A 61 2.95 -4.89 -8.74
CA VAL A 61 1.80 -5.04 -9.65
C VAL A 61 0.77 -6.00 -9.07
N PHE A 62 1.22 -7.15 -8.57
CA PHE A 62 0.36 -8.19 -7.99
C PHE A 62 -0.47 -7.65 -6.82
N VAL A 63 0.17 -7.07 -5.81
CA VAL A 63 -0.50 -6.61 -4.58
C VAL A 63 -1.55 -5.54 -4.89
N ARG A 64 -1.20 -4.54 -5.70
CA ARG A 64 -2.12 -3.45 -6.08
C ARG A 64 -3.25 -3.94 -6.96
N ARG A 65 -2.99 -4.90 -7.86
CA ARG A 65 -4.04 -5.54 -8.66
C ARG A 65 -4.98 -6.35 -7.77
N ALA A 66 -4.45 -7.18 -6.88
CA ALA A 66 -5.25 -7.99 -5.97
C ALA A 66 -6.20 -7.15 -5.11
N ALA A 67 -5.73 -6.01 -4.56
CA ALA A 67 -6.58 -5.08 -3.83
C ALA A 67 -7.73 -4.50 -4.70
N ARG A 68 -7.42 -4.08 -5.93
CA ARG A 68 -8.43 -3.61 -6.91
C ARG A 68 -9.41 -4.71 -7.29
N ASP A 69 -8.94 -5.94 -7.37
CA ASP A 69 -9.78 -7.10 -7.68
C ASP A 69 -10.77 -7.38 -6.55
N VAL A 70 -10.40 -7.19 -5.27
CA VAL A 70 -11.37 -7.26 -4.16
C VAL A 70 -12.48 -6.20 -4.31
N PHE A 71 -12.13 -4.95 -4.60
CA PHE A 71 -13.15 -3.91 -4.83
C PHE A 71 -14.03 -4.19 -6.05
N ARG A 72 -13.47 -4.78 -7.11
CA ARG A 72 -14.25 -5.21 -8.27
C ARG A 72 -15.16 -6.40 -7.94
N LEU A 73 -14.68 -7.36 -7.14
CA LEU A 73 -15.48 -8.49 -6.67
C LEU A 73 -16.69 -8.01 -5.86
N ARG A 74 -16.50 -7.05 -4.95
CA ARG A 74 -17.59 -6.44 -4.17
C ARG A 74 -18.65 -5.82 -5.10
N ARG A 75 -18.24 -5.06 -6.12
CA ARG A 75 -19.15 -4.49 -7.13
C ARG A 75 -19.91 -5.56 -7.92
N ILE A 76 -19.24 -6.64 -8.35
CA ILE A 76 -19.89 -7.76 -9.05
C ILE A 76 -20.98 -8.37 -8.17
N ILE A 77 -20.67 -8.62 -6.89
CA ILE A 77 -21.62 -9.20 -5.92
C ILE A 77 -22.82 -8.25 -5.68
N THR A 78 -22.57 -6.95 -5.48
CA THR A 78 -23.66 -5.98 -5.25
C THR A 78 -24.56 -5.85 -6.47
N ASN A 79 -23.98 -5.71 -7.66
CA ASN A 79 -24.75 -5.59 -8.90
C ASN A 79 -25.55 -6.87 -9.19
N GLY A 80 -25.03 -8.04 -8.80
CA GLY A 80 -25.75 -9.29 -8.94
C GLY A 80 -26.94 -9.45 -7.98
N ARG A 81 -26.94 -8.75 -6.84
CA ARG A 81 -28.05 -8.73 -5.87
C ARG A 81 -29.16 -7.73 -6.22
N ALA A 82 -28.86 -6.70 -7.00
CA ALA A 82 -29.82 -5.66 -7.37
C ALA A 82 -30.85 -6.11 -8.43
N ASN A 83 -30.65 -7.27 -9.05
CA ASN A 83 -31.63 -7.84 -9.98
C ASN A 83 -32.80 -8.47 -9.22
N ARG A 84 -34.01 -7.94 -9.48
CA ARG A 84 -35.29 -8.21 -8.81
C ARG A 84 -35.76 -9.68 -8.94
N PRO A 85 -36.70 -10.13 -8.08
CA PRO A 85 -37.37 -11.41 -8.30
C PRO A 85 -38.16 -11.37 -9.61
N GLY A 86 -37.82 -12.26 -10.56
CA GLY A 86 -38.54 -12.43 -11.83
C GLY A 86 -37.75 -12.11 -13.10
N GLU A 87 -36.59 -11.45 -13.01
CA GLU A 87 -35.72 -11.24 -14.17
C GLU A 87 -34.68 -12.37 -14.33
N PRO A 88 -34.31 -12.76 -15.56
CA PRO A 88 -33.24 -13.73 -15.79
C PRO A 88 -31.97 -13.30 -15.07
N ARG A 89 -31.33 -14.24 -14.37
CA ARG A 89 -30.10 -14.03 -13.58
C ARG A 89 -28.94 -13.55 -14.46
N LEU A 90 -28.91 -12.27 -14.79
CA LEU A 90 -27.76 -11.57 -15.39
C LEU A 90 -26.92 -10.85 -14.33
N GLY A 91 -27.10 -11.22 -13.05
CA GLY A 91 -26.21 -10.84 -11.96
C GLY A 91 -24.94 -11.67 -12.04
N GLY A 92 -23.84 -11.06 -12.48
CA GLY A 92 -22.61 -11.77 -12.87
C GLY A 92 -22.11 -12.75 -11.82
N ASP A 93 -22.04 -14.03 -12.19
CA ASP A 93 -21.38 -15.06 -11.40
C ASP A 93 -19.96 -14.60 -11.01
N ALA A 94 -19.69 -14.50 -9.71
CA ALA A 94 -18.40 -14.08 -9.18
C ALA A 94 -17.34 -15.20 -9.31
N SER A 95 -17.76 -16.44 -9.54
CA SER A 95 -16.90 -17.62 -9.67
C SER A 95 -15.82 -17.50 -10.75
N PRO A 96 -16.12 -17.15 -12.03
CA PRO A 96 -15.08 -16.96 -13.06
C PRO A 96 -14.05 -15.90 -12.66
N TYR A 97 -14.49 -14.83 -12.00
CA TYR A 97 -13.59 -13.77 -11.56
C TYR A 97 -12.68 -14.22 -10.39
N LEU A 98 -13.23 -14.97 -9.42
CA LEU A 98 -12.44 -15.59 -8.35
C LEU A 98 -11.44 -16.62 -8.87
N LYS A 99 -11.80 -17.42 -9.89
CA LYS A 99 -10.88 -18.34 -10.57
C LYS A 99 -9.72 -17.58 -11.24
N GLN A 100 -9.99 -16.43 -11.87
CA GLN A 100 -8.94 -15.57 -12.43
C GLN A 100 -7.99 -15.03 -11.34
N MET A 101 -8.52 -14.62 -10.19
CA MET A 101 -7.71 -14.18 -9.05
C MET A 101 -6.84 -15.34 -8.51
N GLN A 102 -7.37 -16.57 -8.47
CA GLN A 102 -6.60 -17.77 -8.10
C GLN A 102 -5.46 -18.07 -9.07
N ALA A 103 -5.71 -17.99 -10.39
CA ALA A 103 -4.67 -18.15 -11.41
C ALA A 103 -3.56 -17.11 -11.24
N THR A 104 -3.94 -15.84 -11.05
CA THR A 104 -2.98 -14.75 -10.82
C THR A 104 -2.14 -14.97 -9.55
N ALA A 105 -2.73 -15.53 -8.48
CA ALA A 105 -2.00 -15.89 -7.27
C ALA A 105 -1.04 -17.07 -7.48
N ALA A 106 -1.37 -18.02 -8.36
CA ALA A 106 -0.49 -19.12 -8.74
C ALA A 106 0.72 -18.60 -9.54
N ASP A 107 0.50 -17.70 -10.49
CA ASP A 107 1.58 -17.05 -11.26
C ASP A 107 2.53 -16.28 -10.34
N PHE A 108 1.98 -15.52 -9.38
CA PHE A 108 2.80 -14.80 -8.41
C PHE A 108 3.62 -15.74 -7.50
N ALA A 109 3.10 -16.92 -7.17
CA ALA A 109 3.87 -17.92 -6.41
C ALA A 109 5.13 -18.38 -7.17
N LEU A 110 5.07 -18.47 -8.51
CA LEU A 110 6.24 -18.76 -9.34
C LEU A 110 7.25 -17.60 -9.30
N ALA A 111 6.77 -16.36 -9.40
CA ALA A 111 7.61 -15.17 -9.27
C ALA A 111 8.30 -15.10 -7.89
N LEU A 112 7.62 -15.46 -6.81
CA LEU A 112 8.18 -15.52 -5.46
C LEU A 112 9.29 -16.56 -5.34
N LYS A 113 9.09 -17.76 -5.88
CA LYS A 113 10.14 -18.80 -5.94
C LYS A 113 11.37 -18.32 -6.71
N ALA A 114 11.16 -17.64 -7.84
CA ALA A 114 12.26 -17.05 -8.62
C ALA A 114 12.98 -15.95 -7.82
N GLY A 115 12.23 -15.08 -7.13
CA GLY A 115 12.77 -14.06 -6.24
C GLY A 115 13.63 -14.65 -5.12
N ARG A 116 13.22 -15.77 -4.52
CA ARG A 116 14.00 -16.48 -3.49
C ARG A 116 15.33 -17.00 -4.01
N LYS A 117 15.34 -17.65 -5.17
CA LYS A 117 16.58 -18.08 -5.83
C LYS A 117 17.52 -16.90 -6.09
N ALA A 118 16.97 -15.77 -6.55
CA ALA A 118 17.74 -14.56 -6.81
C ALA A 118 18.34 -13.95 -5.53
N ALA A 119 17.54 -13.85 -4.46
CA ALA A 119 18.00 -13.34 -3.15
C ALA A 119 19.15 -14.19 -2.58
N GLN A 120 19.02 -15.52 -2.65
CA GLN A 120 20.07 -16.46 -2.21
C GLN A 120 21.34 -16.32 -3.05
N ALA A 121 21.21 -16.18 -4.38
CA ALA A 121 22.34 -15.97 -5.27
C ALA A 121 23.07 -14.65 -4.98
N MET A 122 22.35 -13.59 -4.62
CA MET A 122 22.95 -12.32 -4.19
C MET A 122 23.68 -12.46 -2.84
N TRP A 123 23.07 -13.17 -1.89
CA TRP A 123 23.60 -13.33 -0.53
C TRP A 123 24.89 -14.17 -0.50
N ARG A 124 24.88 -15.35 -1.15
CA ARG A 124 26.04 -16.26 -1.23
C ARG A 124 27.31 -15.61 -1.77
N ARG A 125 27.19 -14.54 -2.57
CA ARG A 125 28.34 -13.84 -3.17
C ARG A 125 28.92 -12.74 -2.29
N SER A 126 28.16 -12.25 -1.32
CA SER A 126 28.51 -11.04 -0.57
C SER A 126 28.71 -11.29 0.91
N ARG A 127 28.17 -12.40 1.47
CA ARG A 127 28.09 -12.66 2.90
C ARG A 127 28.12 -14.17 3.20
N ASP A 128 28.11 -14.51 4.49
CA ASP A 128 28.02 -15.88 4.99
C ASP A 128 26.83 -16.64 4.35
N PRO A 129 27.10 -17.69 3.57
CA PRO A 129 26.07 -18.51 2.91
C PRO A 129 25.09 -19.19 3.87
N GLN A 130 25.44 -19.37 5.14
CA GLN A 130 24.59 -20.04 6.14
C GLN A 130 23.64 -19.07 6.86
N ALA A 131 23.94 -17.78 6.86
CA ALA A 131 23.08 -16.75 7.43
C ALA A 131 21.91 -16.42 6.50
N ARG A 132 20.73 -16.11 7.07
CA ARG A 132 19.59 -15.61 6.28
C ARG A 132 19.75 -14.11 5.97
N GLY A 133 19.61 -13.76 4.70
CA GLY A 133 19.67 -12.35 4.27
C GLY A 133 18.36 -11.58 4.51
N PRO A 134 18.41 -10.23 4.56
CA PRO A 134 17.22 -9.40 4.74
C PRO A 134 16.19 -9.55 3.60
N ASN A 135 16.66 -9.82 2.37
CA ASN A 135 15.77 -10.08 1.23
C ASN A 135 14.98 -11.38 1.39
N GLU A 136 15.56 -12.41 2.01
CA GLU A 136 14.86 -13.66 2.32
C GLU A 136 13.79 -13.44 3.39
N THR A 137 14.05 -12.59 4.39
CA THR A 137 13.03 -12.20 5.38
C THR A 137 11.83 -11.52 4.74
N VAL A 138 12.05 -10.67 3.72
CA VAL A 138 10.95 -10.05 2.95
C VAL A 138 10.15 -11.12 2.20
N LEU A 139 10.83 -12.06 1.54
CA LEU A 139 10.21 -13.16 0.80
C LEU A 139 9.41 -14.09 1.71
N ASP A 140 9.91 -14.41 2.90
CA ASP A 140 9.21 -15.23 3.90
C ASP A 140 7.88 -14.58 4.32
N ARG A 141 7.89 -13.25 4.51
CA ARG A 141 6.66 -12.49 4.82
C ARG A 141 5.70 -12.49 3.63
N ASP A 142 6.20 -12.29 2.42
CA ASP A 142 5.40 -12.30 1.20
C ASP A 142 4.81 -13.69 0.91
N GLU A 143 5.52 -14.77 1.26
CA GLU A 143 5.04 -16.15 1.15
C GLU A 143 3.90 -16.43 2.13
N ARG A 144 4.02 -16.00 3.39
CA ARG A 144 2.92 -16.09 4.36
C ARG A 144 1.68 -15.33 3.90
N ARG A 145 1.82 -14.08 3.47
CA ARG A 145 0.70 -13.27 2.95
C ARG A 145 0.05 -13.91 1.71
N LEU A 146 0.85 -14.51 0.82
CA LEU A 146 0.33 -15.23 -0.34
C LEU A 146 -0.42 -16.49 0.07
N ALA A 147 0.03 -17.22 1.09
CA ALA A 147 -0.67 -18.38 1.63
C ALA A 147 -2.04 -17.97 2.21
N ASP A 148 -2.08 -16.90 3.01
CA ASP A 148 -3.31 -16.33 3.57
C ASP A 148 -4.27 -15.87 2.47
N TRP A 149 -3.75 -15.19 1.45
CA TRP A 149 -4.52 -14.74 0.29
C TRP A 149 -5.14 -15.92 -0.48
N ARG A 150 -4.36 -16.97 -0.75
CA ARG A 150 -4.86 -18.18 -1.43
C ARG A 150 -5.88 -18.94 -0.58
N ALA A 151 -5.69 -19.00 0.74
CA ALA A 151 -6.65 -19.60 1.64
C ALA A 151 -7.97 -18.82 1.67
N TRP A 152 -7.90 -17.48 1.69
CA TRP A 152 -9.06 -16.61 1.54
C TRP A 152 -9.77 -16.84 0.20
N LEU A 153 -9.05 -16.86 -0.93
CA LEU A 153 -9.64 -17.10 -2.25
C LEU A 153 -10.37 -18.44 -2.35
N ARG A 154 -9.81 -19.53 -1.78
CA ARG A 154 -10.47 -20.84 -1.75
C ARG A 154 -11.80 -20.81 -0.99
N ARG A 155 -11.86 -20.07 0.12
CA ARG A 155 -13.09 -19.90 0.89
C ARG A 155 -14.09 -19.00 0.15
N ALA A 156 -13.61 -17.89 -0.43
CA ALA A 156 -14.44 -16.92 -1.13
C ALA A 156 -15.19 -17.51 -2.35
N VAL A 157 -14.62 -18.51 -3.02
CA VAL A 157 -15.32 -19.26 -4.11
C VAL A 157 -16.64 -19.88 -3.63
N ARG A 158 -16.67 -20.40 -2.39
CA ARG A 158 -17.87 -21.03 -1.80
C ARG A 158 -18.73 -20.02 -1.04
N ARG A 159 -18.11 -18.92 -0.60
CA ARG A 159 -18.67 -17.91 0.30
C ARG A 159 -18.30 -16.50 -0.20
N PRO A 160 -18.94 -16.00 -1.27
CA PRO A 160 -18.59 -14.72 -1.88
C PRO A 160 -18.75 -13.52 -0.92
N GLU A 161 -19.58 -13.64 0.11
CA GLU A 161 -19.76 -12.61 1.16
C GLU A 161 -18.47 -12.32 1.95
N LEU A 162 -17.49 -13.22 1.93
CA LEU A 162 -16.16 -12.97 2.50
C LEU A 162 -15.41 -11.82 1.80
N ALA A 163 -15.87 -11.38 0.62
CA ALA A 163 -15.40 -10.17 -0.06
C ALA A 163 -15.46 -8.93 0.83
N TRP A 164 -16.41 -8.86 1.77
CA TRP A 164 -16.64 -7.69 2.63
C TRP A 164 -15.76 -7.66 3.89
N GLN A 165 -14.98 -8.72 4.13
CA GLN A 165 -14.07 -8.79 5.26
C GLN A 165 -12.70 -8.20 4.89
N ALA A 166 -11.88 -7.92 5.90
CA ALA A 166 -10.47 -7.61 5.70
C ALA A 166 -9.73 -8.82 5.09
N THR A 167 -8.77 -8.51 4.22
CA THR A 167 -7.91 -9.48 3.53
C THR A 167 -6.45 -9.06 3.68
N PRO A 168 -5.47 -9.91 3.34
CA PRO A 168 -4.06 -9.51 3.35
C PRO A 168 -3.75 -8.29 2.45
N VAL A 169 -4.58 -7.97 1.45
CA VAL A 169 -4.32 -6.92 0.45
C VAL A 169 -5.22 -5.70 0.57
N CYS A 170 -6.27 -5.73 1.40
CA CYS A 170 -7.16 -4.58 1.63
C CYS A 170 -8.02 -4.77 2.90
N GLY A 171 -8.44 -3.67 3.52
CA GLY A 171 -9.40 -3.70 4.63
C GLY A 171 -10.85 -4.00 4.21
N ALA A 172 -11.73 -4.14 5.20
CA ALA A 172 -13.18 -4.11 4.97
C ALA A 172 -13.58 -2.73 4.42
N TRP A 173 -13.16 -1.68 5.11
CA TRP A 173 -13.07 -0.32 4.60
C TRP A 173 -11.62 0.09 4.42
N GLN A 174 -11.40 1.08 3.57
CA GLN A 174 -10.08 1.62 3.27
C GLN A 174 -10.13 3.14 3.32
N LEU A 175 -9.38 3.73 4.24
CA LEU A 175 -9.08 5.15 4.21
C LEU A 175 -8.06 5.41 3.10
N GLN A 176 -8.32 6.39 2.26
CA GLN A 176 -7.44 6.84 1.19
C GLN A 176 -7.27 8.36 1.27
N PHE A 177 -6.05 8.87 1.12
CA PHE A 177 -5.79 10.31 1.04
C PHE A 177 -4.45 10.59 0.35
N MET A 178 -4.26 11.83 -0.08
CA MET A 178 -3.01 12.31 -0.66
C MET A 178 -2.26 13.18 0.34
N VAL A 179 -0.95 12.91 0.47
CA VAL A 179 -0.02 13.76 1.20
C VAL A 179 0.85 14.51 0.20
N HIS A 180 0.85 15.82 0.30
CA HIS A 180 1.65 16.75 -0.47
C HIS A 180 2.81 17.23 0.38
N ASN A 181 4.02 16.79 0.06
CA ASN A 181 5.22 17.20 0.76
C ASN A 181 5.78 18.48 0.12
N PHE A 182 5.19 19.63 0.46
CA PHE A 182 5.57 20.92 -0.13
C PHE A 182 6.70 21.62 0.64
N ALA A 183 6.84 21.34 1.94
CA ALA A 183 7.90 21.84 2.82
C ALA A 183 8.62 20.65 3.47
N PRO A 184 9.38 19.86 2.69
CA PRO A 184 9.97 18.63 3.18
C PRO A 184 11.00 18.90 4.26
N ALA A 185 10.87 18.07 5.29
CA ALA A 185 11.79 17.87 6.38
C ALA A 185 11.58 16.41 6.85
N VAL A 186 11.83 16.10 8.12
CA VAL A 186 11.65 14.74 8.65
C VAL A 186 10.29 14.70 9.36
N GLN A 187 9.22 14.40 8.61
CA GLN A 187 7.88 14.19 9.19
C GLN A 187 7.48 12.71 9.23
N LYS A 188 6.66 12.34 10.22
CA LYS A 188 5.93 11.07 10.29
C LYS A 188 4.44 11.39 10.18
N VAL A 189 3.78 10.93 9.12
CA VAL A 189 2.32 11.00 8.98
C VAL A 189 1.73 9.73 9.58
N VAL A 190 0.76 9.90 10.47
CA VAL A 190 0.15 8.84 11.26
C VAL A 190 -1.36 8.87 11.04
N VAL A 191 -1.97 7.70 10.85
CA VAL A 191 -3.42 7.53 10.93
C VAL A 191 -3.73 6.89 12.26
N GLU A 192 -4.61 7.52 13.03
CA GLU A 192 -5.02 7.07 14.35
C GLU A 192 -6.52 6.81 14.38
N GLN A 193 -6.93 5.81 15.16
CA GLN A 193 -8.33 5.47 15.42
C GLN A 193 -8.60 5.51 16.92
N GLN A 194 -9.73 6.10 17.31
CA GLN A 194 -10.17 6.11 18.70
C GLN A 194 -10.80 4.75 19.06
N ASN A 195 -10.39 4.14 20.18
CA ASN A 195 -11.01 2.94 20.72
C ASN A 195 -12.29 3.29 21.52
N GLY A 196 -12.98 2.27 22.06
CA GLY A 196 -14.20 2.47 22.86
C GLY A 196 -14.01 3.26 24.15
N GLU A 197 -12.78 3.33 24.67
CA GLU A 197 -12.41 4.09 25.88
C GLU A 197 -12.02 5.54 25.57
N GLY A 198 -12.05 5.95 24.29
CA GLY A 198 -11.64 7.29 23.87
C GLY A 198 -10.13 7.46 23.63
N VAL A 199 -9.33 6.39 23.75
CA VAL A 199 -7.87 6.40 23.52
C VAL A 199 -7.55 6.28 22.03
N TRP A 200 -6.63 7.11 21.54
CA TRP A 200 -6.17 7.08 20.15
C TRP A 200 -5.06 6.05 19.95
N ARG A 201 -5.27 5.11 19.03
CA ARG A 201 -4.32 4.08 18.61
C ARG A 201 -3.80 4.37 17.21
N GLU A 202 -2.48 4.21 17.00
CA GLU A 202 -1.86 4.22 15.67
C GLU A 202 -2.32 3.00 14.85
N LEU A 203 -2.96 3.24 13.70
CA LEU A 203 -3.33 2.19 12.73
C LEU A 203 -2.22 1.95 11.72
N ALA A 204 -1.61 3.04 11.25
CA ALA A 204 -0.53 3.03 10.29
C ALA A 204 0.24 4.34 10.36
N ALA A 205 1.52 4.28 10.01
CA ALA A 205 2.30 5.48 9.83
C ALA A 205 3.33 5.33 8.71
N ARG A 206 3.78 6.48 8.21
CA ARG A 206 4.86 6.56 7.24
C ARG A 206 5.66 7.82 7.46
N PHE A 207 6.97 7.67 7.40
CA PHE A 207 7.90 8.78 7.28
C PHE A 207 7.84 9.39 5.88
N THR A 208 7.66 10.72 5.81
CA THR A 208 7.78 11.51 4.59
C THR A 208 9.16 12.17 4.56
N ILE A 209 10.21 11.36 4.63
CA ILE A 209 11.58 11.88 4.65
C ILE A 209 11.99 12.27 3.23
N GLU A 210 12.46 13.50 3.11
CA GLU A 210 13.30 13.95 2.00
C GLU A 210 14.51 14.67 2.58
N PHE A 211 15.70 14.14 2.32
CA PHE A 211 16.94 14.84 2.63
C PHE A 211 17.21 15.90 1.56
N ARG A 212 17.41 17.14 2.00
CA ARG A 212 17.86 18.25 1.15
C ARG A 212 19.28 18.65 1.54
N ALA A 213 20.18 18.69 0.57
CA ALA A 213 21.39 19.49 0.69
C ALA A 213 21.02 20.97 0.61
N HIS A 214 21.82 21.86 1.21
CA HIS A 214 21.60 23.31 1.28
C HIS A 214 21.32 23.97 -0.09
N THR A 215 21.83 23.39 -1.18
CA THR A 215 21.64 23.88 -2.56
C THR A 215 20.43 23.28 -3.28
N ALA A 216 19.70 22.35 -2.67
CA ALA A 216 18.57 21.67 -3.28
C ALA A 216 17.31 22.54 -3.24
N ARG A 217 17.01 23.21 -4.36
CA ARG A 217 15.73 23.92 -4.55
C ARG A 217 14.54 22.93 -4.52
N PRO A 218 13.39 23.30 -3.90
CA PRO A 218 12.12 22.56 -3.96
C PRO A 218 11.60 22.39 -5.40
N HIS A 219 12.13 21.45 -6.19
CA HIS A 219 11.65 21.27 -7.56
C HIS A 219 10.52 20.25 -7.69
N SER A 220 10.28 19.40 -6.69
CA SER A 220 9.30 18.33 -6.82
C SER A 220 8.07 18.58 -5.93
N LYS A 221 6.91 18.78 -6.58
CA LYS A 221 5.57 18.67 -5.96
C LYS A 221 5.32 17.19 -5.63
N LEU A 222 6.00 16.67 -4.60
CA LEU A 222 5.89 15.26 -4.24
C LEU A 222 4.54 15.01 -3.58
N ARG A 223 3.70 14.30 -4.32
CA ARG A 223 2.38 13.85 -3.87
C ARG A 223 2.43 12.34 -3.71
N ARG A 224 2.02 11.84 -2.55
CA ARG A 224 2.02 10.41 -2.23
C ARG A 224 0.66 9.98 -1.71
N GLU A 225 0.13 8.91 -2.29
CA GLU A 225 -1.09 8.29 -1.77
C GLU A 225 -0.78 7.54 -0.47
N PHE A 226 -1.66 7.69 0.50
CA PHE A 226 -1.74 6.89 1.71
C PHE A 226 -3.01 6.07 1.63
N THR A 227 -2.90 4.80 2.02
CA THR A 227 -4.08 3.96 2.22
C THR A 227 -3.93 3.17 3.50
N VAL A 228 -5.01 3.07 4.27
CA VAL A 228 -5.02 2.41 5.58
C VAL A 228 -6.31 1.61 5.71
N PRO A 229 -6.25 0.30 6.04
CA PRO A 229 -7.46 -0.47 6.29
C PRO A 229 -8.13 0.02 7.56
N VAL A 230 -9.47 0.05 7.52
CA VAL A 230 -10.33 0.47 8.63
C VAL A 230 -11.43 -0.58 8.77
N ASP A 231 -11.76 -0.93 10.01
CA ASP A 231 -12.71 -2.02 10.29
C ASP A 231 -14.16 -1.61 10.02
N SER A 232 -14.52 -0.35 10.29
CA SER A 232 -15.90 0.16 10.23
C SER A 232 -15.95 1.54 9.56
N PRO A 233 -17.02 1.89 8.81
CA PRO A 233 -17.18 3.22 8.25
C PRO A 233 -17.40 4.29 9.33
N ASP A 234 -17.85 3.89 10.52
CA ASP A 234 -18.16 4.80 11.63
C ASP A 234 -16.98 4.93 12.61
N ALA A 235 -15.82 4.35 12.26
CA ALA A 235 -14.61 4.49 13.04
C ALA A 235 -14.22 5.98 13.16
N ARG A 236 -13.95 6.41 14.39
CA ARG A 236 -13.43 7.75 14.66
C ARG A 236 -11.96 7.81 14.29
N LEU A 237 -11.65 8.47 13.17
CA LEU A 237 -10.31 8.54 12.62
C LEU A 237 -9.74 9.95 12.72
N ARG A 238 -8.41 10.06 12.82
CA ARG A 238 -7.68 11.30 12.59
C ARG A 238 -6.36 11.05 11.89
N ILE A 239 -5.88 12.07 11.18
CA ILE A 239 -4.53 12.11 10.63
C ILE A 239 -3.70 13.01 11.54
N ALA A 240 -2.55 12.52 11.99
CA ALA A 240 -1.60 13.27 12.79
C ALA A 240 -0.25 13.38 12.07
N VAL A 241 0.48 14.46 12.37
CA VAL A 241 1.84 14.69 11.89
C VAL A 241 2.78 14.86 13.07
N ARG A 242 3.86 14.08 13.10
CA ARG A 242 4.93 14.15 14.10
C ARG A 242 6.26 14.53 13.45
N GLY A 243 7.22 14.98 14.25
CA GLY A 243 8.51 15.45 13.76
C GLY A 243 8.46 16.90 13.24
N VAL A 244 9.26 17.20 12.22
CA VAL A 244 9.57 18.59 11.82
C VAL A 244 9.18 18.81 10.38
N GLY A 245 8.44 19.89 10.10
CA GLY A 245 8.02 20.29 8.75
C GLY A 245 6.51 20.27 8.57
N GLN A 246 6.07 20.63 7.37
CA GLN A 246 4.66 20.73 7.03
C GLN A 246 4.31 19.87 5.83
N VAL A 247 3.13 19.27 5.89
CA VAL A 247 2.52 18.54 4.78
C VAL A 247 1.11 19.03 4.54
N ALA A 248 0.64 18.95 3.30
CA ALA A 248 -0.75 19.20 2.97
C ALA A 248 -1.47 17.85 2.78
N ILE A 249 -2.65 17.71 3.36
CA ILE A 249 -3.52 16.54 3.19
C ILE A 249 -4.68 16.90 2.28
N SER A 250 -5.04 16.03 1.34
CA SER A 250 -6.29 16.16 0.59
C SER A 250 -6.85 14.85 0.05
N HIS A 251 -8.04 14.92 -0.56
CA HIS A 251 -8.75 13.77 -1.14
C HIS A 251 -8.97 12.65 -0.12
N ALA A 252 -9.23 13.01 1.14
CA ALA A 252 -9.54 12.04 2.17
C ALA A 252 -10.91 11.41 1.89
N ALA A 253 -10.93 10.09 1.72
CA ALA A 253 -12.12 9.31 1.45
C ALA A 253 -12.03 7.96 2.16
N LEU A 254 -13.17 7.45 2.60
CA LEU A 254 -13.33 6.12 3.17
C LEU A 254 -14.16 5.28 2.22
N THR A 255 -13.62 4.16 1.73
CA THR A 255 -14.29 3.35 0.71
C THR A 255 -14.23 1.87 1.01
N ASN A 256 -15.28 1.14 0.65
CA ASN A 256 -15.25 -0.32 0.59
C ASN A 256 -15.20 -0.83 -0.87
N GLY A 257 -15.00 0.06 -1.86
CA GLY A 257 -14.98 -0.25 -3.29
C GLY A 257 -16.35 -0.23 -3.99
N VAL A 258 -17.44 -0.18 -3.21
CA VAL A 258 -18.83 0.02 -3.70
C VAL A 258 -19.35 1.37 -3.23
N GLU A 259 -19.26 1.62 -1.93
CA GLU A 259 -19.56 2.90 -1.29
C GLU A 259 -18.28 3.70 -1.08
N THR A 260 -18.39 5.02 -1.18
CA THR A 260 -17.31 5.95 -0.88
C THR A 260 -17.87 7.13 -0.11
N LYS A 261 -17.48 7.25 1.16
CA LYS A 261 -17.76 8.41 1.99
C LYS A 261 -16.62 9.41 1.87
N ARG A 262 -16.93 10.67 1.62
CA ARG A 262 -15.91 11.73 1.48
C ARG A 262 -15.79 12.50 2.77
N ALA A 263 -14.59 12.96 3.10
CA ALA A 263 -14.41 13.71 4.33
C ALA A 263 -15.22 15.02 4.25
N GLU A 264 -16.10 15.24 5.22
CA GLU A 264 -16.86 16.47 5.40
C GLU A 264 -15.87 17.64 5.56
N THR A 265 -16.08 18.72 4.82
CA THR A 265 -15.44 20.03 5.08
C THR A 265 -13.91 20.14 4.90
N TYR A 266 -13.36 19.69 3.77
CA TYR A 266 -12.04 20.18 3.31
C TYR A 266 -12.03 20.42 1.79
N PRO A 267 -12.65 21.50 1.28
CA PRO A 267 -12.60 21.83 -0.15
C PRO A 267 -11.18 22.13 -0.65
N HIS A 268 -10.24 22.37 0.27
CA HIS A 268 -8.84 22.68 -0.01
C HIS A 268 -7.89 21.76 0.78
N ASN A 269 -6.63 21.72 0.34
CA ASN A 269 -5.57 21.02 1.05
C ASN A 269 -5.46 21.53 2.50
N LYS A 270 -5.54 20.64 3.50
CA LYS A 270 -5.30 21.01 4.89
C LYS A 270 -3.81 20.86 5.22
N THR A 271 -3.16 21.96 5.58
CA THR A 271 -1.77 21.93 6.06
C THR A 271 -1.70 21.45 7.50
N LEU A 272 -0.81 20.51 7.79
CA LEU A 272 -0.52 19.97 9.11
C LEU A 272 0.98 20.02 9.42
N GLY A 273 1.29 20.09 10.72
CA GLY A 273 2.64 20.15 11.25
C GLY A 273 3.15 21.58 11.49
N ARG A 274 4.38 21.69 12.00
CA ARG A 274 5.05 22.95 12.30
C ARG A 274 6.16 23.21 11.28
N ARG A 275 6.29 24.46 10.82
CA ARG A 275 7.37 24.86 9.92
C ARG A 275 8.73 24.52 10.56
N ALA A 276 9.66 23.98 9.77
CA ALA A 276 11.01 23.74 10.26
C ALA A 276 11.65 25.07 10.73
N PRO A 277 12.40 25.07 11.85
CA PRO A 277 13.13 26.25 12.30
C PRO A 277 14.05 26.80 11.19
N SER A 278 14.20 28.12 11.13
CA SER A 278 15.12 28.76 10.17
C SER A 278 16.59 28.59 10.53
N ARG A 279 16.90 28.23 11.78
CA ARG A 279 18.24 28.02 12.32
C ARG A 279 18.23 26.94 13.41
N GLY A 280 19.39 26.33 13.63
CA GLY A 280 19.59 25.26 14.61
C GLY A 280 19.20 23.86 14.09
N PHE A 281 19.62 22.82 14.83
CA PHE A 281 19.17 21.46 14.57
C PHE A 281 17.85 21.22 15.31
N PRO A 282 16.78 20.83 14.60
CA PRO A 282 15.54 20.51 15.29
C PRO A 282 15.67 19.17 16.02
N SER A 283 15.09 19.07 17.21
CA SER A 283 14.97 17.80 17.95
C SER A 283 13.55 17.25 17.76
N PRO A 284 13.32 16.29 16.83
CA PRO A 284 11.99 15.76 16.60
C PRO A 284 11.55 14.86 17.76
N ASP A 285 10.43 15.19 18.39
CA ASP A 285 9.69 14.25 19.22
C ASP A 285 8.75 13.40 18.33
N TRP A 286 8.94 12.08 18.36
CA TRP A 286 8.14 11.12 17.59
C TRP A 286 6.89 10.62 18.33
N ALA A 287 6.73 11.00 19.60
CA ALA A 287 5.54 10.76 20.40
C ALA A 287 4.55 11.93 20.32
N GLU A 288 5.04 13.17 20.20
CA GLU A 288 4.17 14.36 20.13
C GLU A 288 3.58 14.58 18.73
N ASN A 289 2.26 14.84 18.69
CA ASN A 289 1.58 15.29 17.49
C ASN A 289 1.75 16.81 17.32
N THR A 290 2.51 17.21 16.30
CA THR A 290 2.71 18.62 15.92
C THR A 290 1.54 19.23 15.16
N GLY A 291 0.61 18.39 14.69
CA GLY A 291 -0.66 18.80 14.11
C GLY A 291 -1.58 17.58 13.92
N THR A 292 -2.88 17.79 14.08
CA THR A 292 -3.91 16.76 13.92
C THR A 292 -5.07 17.25 13.08
N MET A 293 -5.70 16.33 12.35
CA MET A 293 -6.90 16.57 11.55
C MET A 293 -7.91 15.45 11.82
N PRO A 294 -8.99 15.70 12.56
CA PRO A 294 -10.07 14.74 12.67
C PRO A 294 -10.73 14.53 11.31
N LEU A 295 -11.09 13.28 11.03
CA LEU A 295 -11.81 12.89 9.83
C LEU A 295 -13.26 12.62 10.20
N ARG A 296 -14.18 13.31 9.51
CA ARG A 296 -15.62 13.05 9.56
C ARG A 296 -16.07 12.75 8.14
N PHE A 297 -16.96 11.78 7.96
CA PHE A 297 -17.32 11.24 6.66
C PHE A 297 -18.83 11.20 6.51
N ASP A 298 -19.31 11.76 5.40
CA ASP A 298 -20.70 11.64 4.92
C ASP A 298 -20.83 10.54 3.86
#